data_AF-A0A9E1PX07-F1
#
_entry.id   AF-A0A9E1PX07-F1
#
_cell.length_a   1.000
_cell.length_b   1.000
_cell.length_c   1.000
_cell.angle_alpha   90.00
_cell.angle_beta   90.00
_cell.angle_gamma   90.00
#
_symmetry.space_group_name_H-M   'P 1'
#
loop_
_entity.id
_entity.type
_entity.pdbx_description
1 polymer ?
#
loop_
_entity_poly.entity_id
_entity_poly.type
_entity_poly.pdbx_seq_one_letter_code
_entity_poly.pdbx_strand_id
1 'polypeptide(L)'
;MGMNPTVQGLAPLPPGAAQGKYIDSVTDSLAEKGFVLANADKLVNWARTGSLWPMTFGLACCAVEMIHAYMPRYDLDRLGVVPRG
;
A
#
# COMPACT_ATOMS: atom_id res chain seq x y z
N MET A 1 -5.07 -11.47 12.30
CA MET A 1 -5.53 -12.86 12.53
C MET A 1 -6.99 -12.91 12.15
N GLY A 2 -7.28 -13.49 10.98
CA GLY A 2 -8.60 -13.45 10.35
C GLY A 2 -8.46 -13.52 8.83
N MET A 3 -7.58 -14.41 8.37
CA MET A 3 -7.59 -14.80 6.96
C MET A 3 -8.87 -15.59 6.73
N ASN A 4 -9.61 -15.20 5.70
CA ASN A 4 -10.85 -15.83 5.25
C ASN A 4 -10.62 -17.35 5.05
N PRO A 5 -11.56 -18.25 5.42
CA PRO A 5 -11.44 -19.71 5.26
C PRO A 5 -11.08 -20.24 3.86
N THR A 6 -10.96 -19.40 2.83
CA THR A 6 -10.66 -19.81 1.45
C THR A 6 -9.17 -19.88 1.09
N VAL A 7 -8.24 -19.52 2.00
CA VAL A 7 -6.80 -19.76 1.80
C VAL A 7 -6.31 -21.09 2.39
N GLN A 8 -7.22 -21.92 2.91
CA GLN A 8 -6.91 -23.24 3.47
C GLN A 8 -6.80 -24.30 2.35
N GLY A 9 -5.65 -24.36 1.67
CA GLY A 9 -5.29 -25.49 0.81
C GLY A 9 -4.63 -25.08 -0.50
N LEU A 10 -3.32 -24.83 -0.46
CA LEU A 10 -2.52 -24.47 -1.62
C LEU A 10 -2.20 -25.70 -2.50
N ALA A 11 -3.21 -26.25 -3.17
CA ALA A 11 -3.01 -27.05 -4.38
C ALA A 11 -3.29 -26.15 -5.59
N PRO A 12 -2.43 -26.10 -6.62
CA PRO A 12 -2.71 -25.37 -7.84
C PRO A 12 -4.05 -25.87 -8.42
N LEU A 13 -5.01 -24.96 -8.56
CA LEU A 13 -6.32 -25.30 -9.14
C LEU A 13 -6.11 -25.90 -10.53
N PRO A 14 -6.66 -27.09 -10.83
CA PRO A 14 -6.54 -27.68 -12.14
C PRO A 14 -7.15 -26.74 -13.20
N PRO A 15 -6.48 -26.53 -14.36
CA PRO A 15 -6.99 -25.65 -15.41
C PRO A 15 -8.29 -26.22 -15.98
N GLY A 16 -9.40 -25.49 -15.82
CA GLY A 16 -10.73 -25.91 -16.25
C GLY A 16 -11.85 -25.37 -15.35
N ALA A 17 -13.10 -25.60 -15.78
CA ALA A 17 -14.35 -25.00 -15.30
C ALA A 17 -14.57 -24.89 -13.77
N ALA A 18 -13.77 -25.56 -12.93
CA ALA A 18 -13.75 -25.39 -11.48
C ALA A 18 -13.25 -24.00 -11.03
N GLN A 19 -12.41 -23.33 -11.83
CA GLN A 19 -11.89 -21.99 -11.52
C GLN A 19 -12.97 -20.91 -11.59
N GLY A 20 -13.95 -21.05 -12.49
CA GLY A 20 -15.06 -20.09 -12.66
C GLY A 20 -15.82 -19.84 -11.37
N LYS A 21 -16.11 -20.89 -10.59
CA LYS A 21 -16.86 -20.77 -9.32
C LYS A 21 -16.09 -20.00 -8.23
N TYR A 22 -14.76 -20.12 -8.21
CA TYR A 22 -13.93 -19.35 -7.29
C TYR A 22 -13.86 -17.88 -7.71
N ILE A 23 -13.74 -17.61 -9.01
CA ILE A 23 -13.78 -16.24 -9.53
C ILE A 23 -15.15 -15.62 -9.29
N ASP A 24 -16.25 -16.34 -9.50
CA ASP A 24 -17.62 -15.86 -9.27
C ASP A 24 -17.85 -15.52 -7.79
N SER A 25 -17.42 -16.37 -6.85
CA SER A 25 -17.57 -16.09 -5.41
C SER A 25 -16.70 -14.92 -4.91
N VAL A 26 -15.53 -14.72 -5.52
CA VAL A 26 -14.69 -13.54 -5.28
C VAL A 26 -15.34 -12.29 -5.89
N THR A 27 -15.87 -12.39 -7.11
CA THR A 27 -16.52 -11.28 -7.82
C THR A 27 -17.77 -10.81 -7.08
N ASP A 28 -18.58 -11.73 -6.56
CA ASP A 28 -19.76 -11.43 -5.73
C ASP A 28 -19.37 -10.74 -4.41
N SER A 29 -18.32 -11.24 -3.76
CA SER A 29 -17.75 -10.62 -2.55
C SER A 29 -17.18 -9.21 -2.81
N LEU A 30 -16.60 -8.97 -4.00
CA LEU A 30 -16.16 -7.65 -4.44
C LEU A 30 -17.31 -6.75 -4.89
N ALA A 31 -18.40 -7.30 -5.44
CA ALA A 31 -19.57 -6.52 -5.83
C ALA A 31 -20.30 -5.96 -4.59
N GLU A 32 -20.45 -6.78 -3.56
CA GLU A 32 -21.17 -6.41 -2.34
C GLU A 32 -20.34 -5.45 -1.44
N LYS A 33 -19.01 -5.59 -1.42
CA LYS A 33 -18.11 -4.80 -0.54
C LYS A 33 -17.21 -3.82 -1.27
N GLY A 34 -17.24 -3.78 -2.61
CA GLY A 34 -16.28 -3.05 -3.44
C GLY A 34 -16.25 -1.55 -3.18
N PHE A 35 -17.40 -0.94 -2.89
CA PHE A 35 -17.45 0.48 -2.53
C PHE A 35 -16.73 0.77 -1.21
N VAL A 36 -16.98 -0.05 -0.17
CA VAL A 36 -16.34 0.13 1.14
C VAL A 36 -14.84 -0.16 1.05
N LEU A 37 -14.47 -1.23 0.35
CA LEU A 37 -13.06 -1.61 0.14
C LEU A 37 -12.30 -0.51 -0.63
N ALA A 38 -12.87 -0.01 -1.72
CA ALA A 38 -12.24 1.06 -2.51
C ALA A 38 -12.07 2.37 -1.73
N ASN A 39 -13.04 2.74 -0.88
CA ASN A 39 -12.93 3.92 -0.02
C ASN A 39 -11.89 3.71 1.10
N ALA A 40 -11.84 2.53 1.69
CA ALA A 40 -10.82 2.17 2.67
C ALA A 40 -9.41 2.19 2.06
N ASP A 41 -9.23 1.64 0.85
CA ASP A 41 -7.96 1.69 0.12
C ASP A 41 -7.54 3.12 -0.20
N LYS A 42 -8.48 3.98 -0.64
CA LYS A 42 -8.20 5.41 -0.86
C LYS A 42 -7.73 6.10 0.42
N LEU A 43 -8.39 5.83 1.55
CA LEU A 43 -8.03 6.42 2.84
C LEU A 43 -6.65 5.96 3.32
N VAL A 44 -6.36 4.66 3.22
CA VAL A 44 -5.08 4.09 3.65
C VAL A 44 -3.94 4.62 2.77
N ASN A 45 -4.14 4.70 1.46
CA ASN A 45 -3.11 5.24 0.57
C ASN A 45 -2.89 6.73 0.80
N TRP A 46 -3.94 7.51 1.06
CA TRP A 46 -3.82 8.91 1.47
C TRP A 46 -3.02 9.07 2.77
N ALA A 47 -3.29 8.23 3.77
CA ALA A 47 -2.55 8.25 5.03
C ALA A 47 -1.06 7.92 4.82
N ARG A 48 -0.73 6.91 4.00
CA ARG A 48 0.66 6.51 3.73
C ARG A 48 1.45 7.58 2.98
N THR A 49 0.84 8.24 1.99
CA THR A 49 1.54 9.26 1.20
C THR A 49 1.66 10.59 1.93
N GLY A 50 0.75 10.89 2.86
CA GLY A 50 0.77 12.12 3.66
C GLY A 50 1.66 12.11 4.91
N SER A 51 2.29 10.97 5.26
CA SER A 51 3.13 10.85 6.47
C SER A 51 4.36 9.98 6.25
N LEU A 52 5.03 10.14 5.11
CA LEU A 52 6.17 9.30 4.75
C LEU A 52 7.35 9.61 5.68
N TRP A 53 7.89 8.61 6.38
CA TRP A 53 9.01 8.80 7.30
C TRP A 53 10.26 8.11 6.75
N PRO A 54 10.99 8.75 5.82
CA PRO A 54 12.14 8.14 5.18
C PRO A 54 13.33 8.02 6.14
N MET A 55 14.03 6.89 6.06
CA MET A 55 15.36 6.76 6.64
C MET A 55 16.40 7.27 5.65
N THR A 56 17.00 8.43 5.94
CA THR A 56 17.92 9.12 5.04
C THR A 56 19.35 8.66 5.28
N PHE A 57 19.83 7.68 4.49
CA PHE A 57 21.24 7.27 4.50
C PHE A 57 22.07 8.18 3.57
N GLY A 58 22.76 9.15 4.18
CA GLY A 58 23.60 10.11 3.47
C GLY A 58 24.96 9.56 3.03
N LEU A 59 24.98 8.57 2.14
CA LEU A 59 26.20 7.82 1.78
C LEU A 59 27.18 8.56 0.86
N ALA A 60 26.73 9.60 0.15
CA ALA A 60 27.54 10.33 -0.83
C ALA A 60 27.03 11.78 -1.00
N CYS A 61 27.38 12.44 -2.12
CA CYS A 61 26.97 13.81 -2.42
C CYS A 61 25.45 14.04 -2.47
N CYS A 62 24.64 13.02 -2.78
CA CYS A 62 23.18 13.12 -2.72
C CYS A 62 22.65 13.43 -1.31
N ALA A 63 23.47 13.24 -0.27
CA ALA A 63 23.14 13.60 1.10
C ALA A 63 22.93 15.13 1.26
N VAL A 64 23.79 15.95 0.65
CA VAL A 64 23.66 17.41 0.78
C VAL A 64 22.48 17.96 -0.02
N GLU A 65 22.14 17.31 -1.13
CA GLU A 65 20.92 17.62 -1.89
C GLU A 65 19.67 17.27 -1.08
N MET A 66 19.65 16.12 -0.40
CA MET A 66 18.57 15.75 0.52
C MET A 66 18.43 16.76 1.66
N ILE A 67 19.53 17.21 2.28
CA ILE A 67 19.49 18.22 3.36
C ILE A 67 18.87 19.53 2.86
N HIS A 68 19.22 19.98 1.65
CA HIS A 68 18.60 21.16 1.04
C HIS A 68 17.13 20.97 0.71
N ALA A 69 16.69 19.75 0.39
CA ALA A 69 15.27 19.46 0.19
C ALA A 69 14.45 19.61 1.49
N TYR A 70 15.06 19.38 2.66
CA TYR A 70 14.44 19.63 3.97
C TYR A 70 14.59 21.07 4.48
N MET A 71 15.40 21.91 3.84
CA MET A 71 15.56 23.32 4.21
C MET A 71 14.32 24.16 3.82
N PRO A 72 14.11 25.35 4.42
CA PRO A 72 12.88 26.15 4.25
C PRO A 72 12.52 26.54 2.81
N ARG A 73 13.46 26.40 1.87
CA ARG A 73 13.19 26.62 0.45
C ARG A 73 12.30 25.53 -0.17
N TYR A 74 12.49 24.27 0.23
CA TYR A 74 11.76 23.12 -0.33
C TYR A 74 10.95 22.34 0.73
N ASP A 75 11.27 22.55 2.01
CA ASP A 75 10.53 22.17 3.22
C ASP A 75 9.65 20.92 3.07
N LEU A 76 10.29 19.77 2.90
CA LEU A 76 9.62 18.47 2.80
C LEU A 76 8.81 18.12 4.07
N ASP A 77 9.10 18.72 5.22
CA ASP A 77 8.34 18.54 6.47
C ASP A 77 6.87 18.96 6.32
N ARG A 78 6.60 20.00 5.51
CA ARG A 78 5.24 20.44 5.19
C ARG A 78 4.42 19.38 4.44
N LEU A 79 5.07 18.48 3.71
CA LEU A 79 4.42 17.36 3.02
C LEU A 79 4.24 16.15 3.95
N GLY A 80 4.53 16.28 5.24
CA GLY A 80 4.53 15.19 6.21
C GLY A 80 5.71 14.23 6.04
N VAL A 81 6.73 14.65 5.28
CA VAL A 81 7.93 13.86 5.03
C VAL A 81 8.97 14.20 6.10
N VAL A 82 9.07 13.36 7.13
CA VAL A 82 9.87 13.65 8.31
C VAL A 82 11.08 12.73 8.43
N PRO A 83 12.28 13.32 8.48
CA PRO A 83 13.52 12.80 9.01
C PRO A 83 13.44 11.65 9.99
N ARG A 84 13.75 10.41 9.66
CA ARG A 84 14.14 9.46 10.73
C ARG A 84 15.57 9.01 10.49
N GLY A 85 16.39 9.23 11.52
CA GLY A 85 17.81 8.89 11.54
C GLY A 85 18.05 7.40 11.65
#